data_AF-A0A0C1JD63-F1
#
_entry.id   AF-A0A0C1JD63-F1
#
_cell.length_a   1.000
_cell.length_b   1.000
_cell.length_c   1.000
_cell.angle_alpha   90.00
_cell.angle_beta   90.00
_cell.angle_gamma   90.00
#
_symmetry.space_group_name_H-M   'P 1'
#
loop_
_entity.id
_entity.type
_entity.pdbx_description
1 polymer ?
#
loop_
_entity_poly.entity_id
_entity_poly.type
_entity_poly.pdbx_seq_one_letter_code
_entity_poly.pdbx_strand_id
1 'polypeptide(L)' 'MAVANVLETDPVALVLAYSPGGLAEMSIIAVSVGRDVAFVGVHHIFRVLAALVLAPVLVAALSKRDIKH' A
#
# COMPACT_ATOMS: atom_id res chain seq x y z
N MET A 1 13.91 23.22 -18.19
CA MET A 1 14.30 21.92 -18.77
C MET A 1 15.01 21.04 -17.73
N ALA A 2 14.34 20.66 -16.63
CA ALA A 2 14.90 19.70 -15.66
C ALA A 2 13.86 18.83 -14.94
N VAL A 3 12.56 19.18 -15.04
CA VAL A 3 11.47 18.47 -14.36
C VAL A 3 10.63 17.57 -15.30
N ALA A 4 10.95 17.56 -16.60
CA ALA A 4 10.16 16.85 -17.61
C ALA A 4 10.70 15.45 -17.99
N ASN A 5 11.93 15.12 -17.60
CA ASN A 5 12.54 13.79 -17.88
C ASN A 5 12.38 12.78 -16.73
N VAL A 6 11.68 13.13 -15.65
CA VAL A 6 11.29 12.18 -14.59
C VAL A 6 9.98 11.45 -14.97
N LEU A 7 9.29 11.92 -16.01
CA LEU A 7 8.00 11.40 -16.47
C LEU A 7 8.13 10.59 -17.78
N GLU A 8 9.20 9.82 -17.94
CA GLU A 8 9.08 8.53 -18.65
C GLU A 8 8.26 7.62 -17.74
N THR A 9 6.96 7.91 -17.56
CA THR A 9 6.13 7.19 -16.59
C THR A 9 5.92 5.79 -17.09
N ASP A 10 6.89 4.94 -16.77
CA ASP A 10 6.80 3.52 -16.81
C ASP A 10 5.49 3.20 -16.04
N PRO A 11 4.46 2.68 -16.72
CA PRO A 11 3.19 2.37 -16.06
C PRO A 11 3.41 1.40 -14.89
N VAL A 12 4.47 0.60 -14.91
CA VAL A 12 4.90 -0.24 -13.79
C VAL A 12 5.43 0.63 -12.65
N ALA A 13 6.23 1.67 -12.88
CA ALA A 13 6.68 2.58 -11.82
C ALA A 13 5.50 3.31 -11.16
N LEU A 14 4.49 3.72 -11.92
CA LEU A 14 3.25 4.29 -11.36
C LEU A 14 2.49 3.25 -10.52
N VAL A 15 2.30 2.03 -11.05
CA VAL A 15 1.65 0.94 -10.31
C VAL A 15 2.42 0.58 -9.04
N LEU A 16 3.75 0.57 -9.07
CA LEU A 16 4.60 0.30 -7.91
C LEU A 16 4.57 1.44 -6.89
N ALA A 17 4.52 2.71 -7.34
CA ALA A 17 4.41 3.87 -6.45
C ALA A 17 3.04 3.95 -5.75
N TYR A 18 1.97 3.48 -6.40
CA TYR A 18 0.64 3.35 -5.79
C TYR A 18 0.44 2.02 -5.05
N SER A 19 1.30 1.03 -5.30
CA SER A 19 1.29 -0.22 -4.55
C SER A 19 1.71 0.07 -3.10
N PRO A 20 1.02 -0.50 -2.10
CA PRO A 20 1.45 -0.35 -0.71
C PRO A 20 2.92 -0.78 -0.57
N GLY A 21 3.78 0.14 -0.13
CA GLY A 21 5.23 -0.09 -0.03
C GLY A 21 5.61 -1.27 0.87
N GLY A 22 6.83 -1.77 0.69
CA GLY A 22 7.33 -2.95 1.39
C GLY A 22 7.64 -2.69 2.87
N LEU A 23 7.59 -3.74 3.70
CA LEU A 23 7.97 -3.67 5.12
C LEU A 23 9.42 -3.18 5.31
N ALA A 24 10.29 -3.42 4.32
CA ALA A 24 11.66 -2.94 4.27
C ALA A 24 11.76 -1.40 4.20
N GLU A 25 10.97 -0.76 3.33
CA GLU A 25 10.98 0.70 3.17
C GLU A 25 10.46 1.41 4.43
N MET A 26 9.37 0.88 4.99
CA MET A 26 8.78 1.38 6.24
C MET A 26 9.73 1.24 7.44
N SER A 27 10.54 0.17 7.47
CA SER A 27 11.53 -0.06 8.53
C SER A 27 12.68 0.94 8.47
N ILE A 28 13.18 1.25 7.28
CA ILE A 28 14.26 2.24 7.10
C ILE A 28 13.78 3.63 7.54
N ILE A 29 12.58 4.04 7.12
CA ILE A 29 11.99 5.33 7.51
C ILE A 29 11.78 5.40 9.03
N ALA A 30 11.31 4.32 9.66
CA ALA A 30 11.13 4.25 11.11
C ALA A 30 12.46 4.48 11.85
N VAL A 31 13.54 3.80 11.44
CA VAL A 31 14.88 4.01 11.98
C VAL A 31 15.34 5.46 11.77
N SER A 32 15.15 6.01 10.57
CA SER A 32 15.58 7.38 10.24
C SER A 32 14.85 8.47 11.04
N VAL A 33 13.58 8.24 11.41
CA VAL A 33 12.80 9.16 12.25
C VAL A 33 12.99 8.86 13.75
N GLY A 34 13.84 7.89 14.11
CA GLY A 34 14.08 7.48 15.49
C GLY A 34 12.86 6.83 16.16
N ARG A 35 11.94 6.27 15.37
CA ARG A 35 10.80 5.48 15.85
C ARG A 35 11.18 4.01 15.92
N ASP A 36 10.50 3.31 16.83
CA ASP A 36 10.64 1.87 16.99
C ASP A 36 10.11 1.12 15.76
N VAL A 37 11.02 0.41 15.09
CA VAL A 37 10.74 -0.43 13.93
C VAL A 37 9.79 -1.57 14.29
N ALA A 38 9.87 -2.10 15.51
CA ALA A 38 8.97 -3.16 15.96
C ALA A 38 7.52 -2.65 16.05
N PHE A 39 7.32 -1.42 16.55
CA PHE A 39 6.01 -0.79 16.58
C PHE A 39 5.44 -0.60 15.17
N VAL A 40 6.24 -0.05 14.25
CA VAL A 40 5.82 0.18 12.84
C VAL A 40 5.55 -1.15 12.12
N GLY A 41 6.42 -2.15 12.31
CA GLY A 41 6.28 -3.47 11.72
C GLY A 41 5.00 -4.20 12.18
N VAL A 42 4.69 -4.17 13.47
CA VAL A 42 3.46 -4.78 14.01
C VAL A 42 2.20 -4.12 13.44
N HIS A 43 2.16 -2.79 13.39
CA HIS A 43 1.03 -2.06 12.79
C HIS A 43 0.92 -2.30 11.28
N HIS A 44 2.06 -2.42 10.60
CA HIS A 44 2.10 -2.72 9.17
C HIS A 44 1.55 -4.12 8.88
N ILE A 45 1.96 -5.13 9.65
CA ILE A 45 1.46 -6.50 9.55
C ILE A 45 -0.05 -6.54 9.83
N PHE A 46 -0.51 -5.85 10.87
CA PHE A 46 -1.93 -5.75 11.18
C PHE A 46 -2.72 -5.16 10.00
N ARG A 47 -2.23 -4.07 9.38
CA ARG A 47 -2.85 -3.46 8.21
C ARG A 47 -2.92 -4.41 7.02
N VAL A 48 -1.85 -5.15 6.73
CA VAL A 48 -1.82 -6.11 5.60
C VAL A 48 -2.78 -7.27 5.84
N LEU A 49 -2.80 -7.83 7.05
CA LEU A 49 -3.74 -8.90 7.42
C LEU A 49 -5.19 -8.42 7.37
N ALA A 50 -5.46 -7.23 7.90
CA ALA A 50 -6.77 -6.60 7.83
C ALA A 50 -7.20 -6.36 6.38
N ALA A 51 -6.30 -5.88 5.50
CA ALA A 51 -6.58 -5.72 4.08
C ALA A 51 -6.88 -7.06 3.39
N LEU A 52 -6.14 -8.13 3.73
CA LEU A 52 -6.37 -9.46 3.15
C LEU A 52 -7.75 -10.04 3.53
N VAL A 53 -8.25 -9.72 4.72
CA VAL A 53 -9.57 -10.15 5.20
C VAL A 53 -10.68 -9.19 4.73
N LEU A 54 -10.44 -7.88 4.78
CA LEU A 54 -11.43 -6.86 4.42
C LEU A 54 -11.60 -6.72 2.92
N ALA A 55 -10.58 -6.91 2.09
CA ALA A 55 -10.70 -6.83 0.64
C ALA A 55 -11.75 -7.81 0.07
N PRO A 56 -11.73 -9.13 0.38
CA PRO A 56 -12.78 -10.03 -0.09
C PRO A 56 -14.13 -9.72 0.52
N VAL A 57 -14.20 -9.24 1.77
CA VAL A 57 -15.47 -8.84 2.41
C VAL A 57 -16.07 -7.61 1.72
N LEU A 58 -15.26 -6.61 1.40
CA LEU A 58 -15.68 -5.41 0.70
C LEU A 58 -16.07 -5.71 -0.75
N VAL A 59 -15.29 -6.53 -1.46
CA VAL A 59 -15.64 -6.97 -2.82
C VAL A 59 -16.91 -7.81 -2.81
N ALA A 60 -17.09 -8.74 -1.86
CA ALA A 60 -18.32 -9.51 -1.72
C ALA A 60 -19.53 -8.63 -1.36
N ALA A 61 -19.35 -7.64 -0.47
CA ALA A 61 -20.40 -6.70 -0.10
C ALA A 61 -20.81 -5.77 -1.27
N LEU A 62 -19.84 -5.35 -2.08
CA LEU A 62 -20.07 -4.55 -3.29
C LEU A 62 -20.69 -5.39 -4.41
N SER A 63 -20.23 -6.63 -4.63
CA SER A 63 -20.77 -7.54 -5.65
C SER A 63 -22.23 -7.95 -5.35
N LYS A 64 -22.61 -8.03 -4.07
CA LYS A 64 -24.03 -8.22 -3.67
C LYS A 64 -24.94 -7.04 -4.04
N ARG A 65 -24.41 -5.85 -4.32
CA ARG A 65 -25.21 -4.68 -4.75
C ARG A 65 -25.41 -4.62 -6.27
N ASP A 66 -24.58 -5.31 -7.05
CA ASP A 66 -24.61 -5.26 -8.52
C ASP A 66 -25.61 -6.25 -9.15
N ILE A 67 -26.00 -7.33 -8.44
CA ILE A 67 -26.96 -8.34 -8.93
C ILE A 67 -28.44 -7.91 -8.75
N LYS A 68 -28.71 -6.75 -8.14
CA LYS A 68 -30.10 -6.29 -7.89
C LYS A 68 -30.59 -5.19 -8.84
N HIS A 69 -29.94 -4.98 -9.98
CA HIS A 69 -30.46 -4.10 -11.05
C HIS A 69 -30.87 -4.90 -12.28
#